data_AF-A0A7M7P1A3-F1
#
_entry.id   AF-A0A7M7P1A3-F1
#
_cell.length_a   1.000
_cell.length_b   1.000
_cell.length_c   1.000
_cell.angle_alpha   90.00
_cell.angle_beta   90.00
_cell.angle_gamma   90.00
#
_symmetry.space_group_name_H-M   'P 1'
#
loop_
_entity.id
_entity.type
_entity.pdbx_description
1 polymer ?
#
loop_
_entity_poly.entity_id
_entity_poly.type
_entity_poly.pdbx_seq_one_letter_code
_entity_poly.pdbx_strand_id
1 'polypeptide(L)'
;MAVKMVDVCISLNHYLPMILTLCAIATFGSTEQHVVGWLGQDVRLLCNFTNEDVLAVYWMNGSDITKASYFKQQRISLDDRFALNEDFSLVINDLEVSDEGRYVCHVEFYSAESLTMHTILAVYAQVSTPRIGQCSHKPTGNEFQSYCEVTTTDTQPFHLDCRVTGFRPNVSLEWTSSGTVKKPLGEPFQKTLPDGTADRVVTISVTAKVDEDRSYTCTVKGRATNGTDRTATITVLALGQGVSTWAKIGFGVLGGSMLIALILPVIAVALYRLGHLRALRKEIRTYTFKKPGKENEKAAAHIGLFGEMGAGKSTFLNSIEFAYKGKRSQPTRSTAHSTGGHTELRNCLRLTDYISLFDNRGMKDFSLSYVDQYMDEIRGKKEEAGSSVSTCLISEEIYCAVFVYKHGDSQKKKAAVEFFDKFSTKLRNYSGYQPMIVITHANSLSTETKRDLKESFKSYCDEVWFFENYTKSINNLGKSIEFLKFLKASLYRSEVAIVTHERQNEREREIEAKKGFFARWFGW
;
A
#
# COMPACT_ATOMS: atom_id res chain seq x y z
N MET A 1 -27.15 -74.91 4.63
CA MET A 1 -27.52 -75.72 5.80
C MET A 1 -27.59 -74.80 7.01
N ALA A 2 -28.75 -74.73 7.65
CA ALA A 2 -29.01 -73.91 8.84
C ALA A 2 -28.71 -74.71 10.11
N VAL A 3 -28.01 -74.12 11.09
CA VAL A 3 -28.04 -74.44 12.54
C VAL A 3 -27.56 -73.18 13.27
N LYS A 4 -28.46 -72.31 13.75
CA LYS A 4 -29.06 -72.18 15.11
C LYS A 4 -28.20 -71.41 16.14
N MET A 5 -28.83 -70.33 16.63
CA MET A 5 -28.54 -69.51 17.80
C MET A 5 -28.51 -70.32 19.11
N VAL A 6 -27.72 -69.87 20.08
CA VAL A 6 -28.15 -69.79 21.49
C VAL A 6 -27.59 -68.49 22.09
N ASP A 7 -28.52 -67.64 22.55
CA ASP A 7 -28.30 -66.47 23.40
C ASP A 7 -27.76 -66.88 24.78
N VAL A 8 -26.76 -66.15 25.29
CA VAL A 8 -26.64 -65.87 26.73
C VAL A 8 -26.29 -64.39 26.88
N CYS A 9 -27.32 -63.61 27.20
CA CYS A 9 -27.20 -62.22 27.61
C CYS A 9 -26.96 -62.20 29.13
N ILE A 10 -25.72 -61.92 29.56
CA ILE A 10 -25.47 -61.41 30.91
C ILE A 10 -24.50 -60.23 30.79
N SER A 11 -25.05 -59.06 31.07
CA SER A 11 -24.40 -57.80 31.35
C SER A 11 -23.12 -57.95 32.18
N LEU A 12 -22.00 -57.44 31.68
CA LEU A 12 -21.07 -56.63 32.46
C LEU A 12 -20.19 -55.80 31.53
N ASN A 13 -20.73 -54.62 31.25
CA ASN A 13 -20.03 -53.41 30.85
C ASN A 13 -18.71 -53.27 31.63
N HIS A 14 -17.57 -53.31 30.92
CA HIS A 14 -16.28 -52.64 31.14
C HIS A 14 -15.25 -53.42 30.30
N TYR A 15 -14.28 -52.75 29.67
CA TYR A 15 -13.25 -53.29 28.74
C TYR A 15 -13.55 -53.28 27.23
N LEU A 16 -14.31 -52.30 26.74
CA LEU A 16 -14.42 -52.02 25.31
C LEU A 16 -14.00 -50.59 24.88
N PRO A 17 -12.82 -50.09 25.31
CA PRO A 17 -12.15 -49.06 24.52
C PRO A 17 -10.68 -49.36 24.19
N MET A 18 -10.21 -50.61 24.30
CA MET A 18 -8.77 -50.92 24.13
C MET A 18 -8.43 -51.92 23.00
N ILE A 19 -9.30 -52.08 21.99
CA ILE A 19 -8.99 -52.86 20.76
C ILE A 19 -9.45 -52.13 19.47
N LEU A 20 -9.75 -50.82 19.53
CA LEU A 20 -10.01 -49.99 18.34
C LEU A 20 -8.91 -48.95 18.08
N THR A 21 -7.72 -49.15 18.67
CA THR A 21 -6.56 -48.25 18.55
C THR A 21 -5.35 -48.92 17.91
N LEU A 22 -5.55 -49.93 17.03
CA LEU A 22 -4.42 -50.61 16.36
C LEU A 22 -4.69 -51.03 14.89
N CYS A 23 -5.60 -50.35 14.19
CA CYS A 23 -5.69 -50.49 12.73
C CYS A 23 -5.96 -49.14 12.04
N ALA A 24 -5.13 -48.15 12.36
CA ALA A 24 -5.16 -46.84 11.71
C ALA A 24 -3.75 -46.26 11.51
N ILE A 25 -2.73 -47.07 11.20
CA ILE A 25 -1.47 -46.57 10.67
C ILE A 25 -0.91 -47.58 9.67
N ALA A 26 -1.39 -47.51 8.43
CA ALA A 26 -0.64 -47.90 7.23
C ALA A 26 -1.41 -47.50 5.97
N THR A 27 -1.84 -46.24 5.87
CA THR A 27 -1.96 -45.60 4.56
C THR A 27 -0.73 -44.74 4.38
N PHE A 28 0.34 -45.31 3.81
CA PHE A 28 1.40 -44.53 3.17
C PHE A 28 0.78 -43.81 1.97
N GLY A 29 0.05 -42.73 2.24
CA GLY A 29 -0.37 -41.78 1.23
C GLY A 29 0.85 -40.97 0.86
N SER A 30 1.39 -41.18 -0.34
CA SER A 30 2.35 -40.27 -0.98
C SER A 30 1.76 -38.86 -0.91
N THR A 31 2.26 -38.01 -0.03
CA THR A 31 1.82 -36.62 0.09
C THR A 31 2.41 -35.83 -1.07
N GLU A 32 1.60 -35.59 -2.11
CA GLU A 32 1.99 -34.70 -3.19
C GLU A 32 2.00 -33.24 -2.69
N GLN A 33 3.10 -32.52 -2.96
CA GLN A 33 3.22 -31.10 -2.64
C GLN A 33 2.53 -30.26 -3.71
N HIS A 34 1.75 -29.25 -3.32
CA HIS A 34 1.15 -28.29 -4.26
C HIS A 34 1.80 -26.92 -4.11
N VAL A 35 2.37 -26.40 -5.19
CA VAL A 35 3.04 -25.08 -5.21
C VAL A 35 2.38 -24.20 -6.27
N VAL A 36 2.13 -22.94 -5.91
CA VAL A 36 1.64 -21.91 -6.84
C VAL A 36 2.75 -20.91 -7.08
N GLY A 37 3.18 -20.78 -8.32
CA GLY A 37 4.12 -19.76 -8.76
C GLY A 37 3.42 -18.68 -9.59
N TRP A 38 3.99 -17.49 -9.65
CA TRP A 38 3.49 -16.39 -10.47
C TRP A 38 4.36 -16.20 -11.71
N LEU A 39 3.72 -15.97 -12.85
CA LEU A 39 4.38 -15.73 -14.14
C LEU A 39 5.45 -14.63 -14.01
N GLY A 40 6.67 -14.92 -14.47
CA GLY A 40 7.83 -14.03 -14.41
C GLY A 40 8.45 -13.85 -13.02
N GLN A 41 8.06 -14.66 -12.03
CA GLN A 41 8.70 -14.71 -10.70
C GLN A 41 9.46 -16.02 -10.53
N ASP A 42 10.40 -16.02 -9.58
CA ASP A 42 11.12 -17.23 -9.22
C ASP A 42 10.28 -18.10 -8.26
N VAL A 43 10.33 -19.41 -8.45
CA VAL A 43 9.64 -20.38 -7.58
C VAL A 43 10.60 -21.46 -7.10
N ARG A 44 10.43 -21.89 -5.85
CA ARG A 44 11.21 -22.96 -5.24
C ARG A 44 10.34 -24.18 -4.95
N LEU A 45 10.70 -25.32 -5.52
CA LEU A 45 10.11 -26.62 -5.24
C LEU A 45 10.98 -27.32 -4.20
N LEU A 46 10.40 -27.59 -3.04
CA LEU A 46 11.14 -28.18 -1.92
C LEU A 46 11.40 -29.66 -2.19
N CYS A 47 12.57 -30.16 -1.79
CA CYS A 47 12.81 -31.60 -1.65
C CYS A 47 13.21 -31.89 -0.20
N ASN A 48 12.34 -32.59 0.54
CA ASN A 48 12.49 -32.71 2.00
C ASN A 48 13.13 -34.06 2.38
N PHE A 49 14.40 -34.03 2.78
CA PHE A 49 15.13 -35.20 3.30
C PHE A 49 16.31 -34.76 4.20
N THR A 50 16.83 -35.69 5.00
CA THR A 50 18.01 -35.45 5.86
C THR A 50 19.30 -35.69 5.11
N ASN A 51 20.25 -34.77 5.25
CA ASN A 51 21.32 -34.56 4.27
C ASN A 51 22.59 -35.43 4.44
N GLU A 52 22.55 -36.45 5.30
CA GLU A 52 23.79 -37.02 5.84
C GLU A 52 24.50 -38.03 4.90
N ASP A 53 23.82 -38.65 3.93
CA ASP A 53 24.41 -39.70 3.06
C ASP A 53 23.92 -39.70 1.58
N VAL A 54 23.76 -38.52 0.97
CA VAL A 54 23.21 -38.39 -0.39
C VAL A 54 24.26 -38.69 -1.47
N LEU A 55 23.96 -39.67 -2.34
CA LEU A 55 24.78 -40.02 -3.50
C LEU A 55 24.42 -39.14 -4.71
N ALA A 56 23.12 -39.01 -5.00
CA ALA A 56 22.63 -38.25 -6.14
C ALA A 56 21.23 -37.67 -5.88
N VAL A 57 20.93 -36.54 -6.54
CA VAL A 57 19.58 -35.96 -6.58
C VAL A 57 19.24 -35.64 -8.03
N TYR A 58 18.03 -35.98 -8.46
CA TYR A 58 17.51 -35.67 -9.79
C TYR A 58 16.16 -34.98 -9.66
N TRP A 59 16.04 -33.81 -10.27
CA TRP A 59 14.76 -33.16 -10.49
C TRP A 59 14.31 -33.40 -11.91
N MET A 60 13.11 -33.95 -12.08
CA MET A 60 12.52 -34.29 -13.37
C MET A 60 11.13 -33.65 -13.50
N ASN A 61 10.69 -33.36 -14.73
CA ASN A 61 9.32 -32.91 -15.01
C ASN A 61 8.65 -33.86 -15.99
N GLY A 62 7.52 -34.47 -15.60
CA GLY A 62 6.44 -35.08 -16.41
C GLY A 62 6.77 -36.12 -17.50
N SER A 63 8.00 -36.14 -17.97
CA SER A 63 8.58 -36.79 -19.15
C SER A 63 9.96 -37.36 -18.83
N ASP A 64 10.30 -37.46 -17.53
CA ASP A 64 11.58 -37.91 -16.99
C ASP A 64 12.82 -37.15 -17.49
N ILE A 65 12.63 -36.01 -18.16
CA ILE A 65 13.72 -35.10 -18.52
C ILE A 65 14.24 -34.46 -17.23
N THR A 66 15.49 -34.79 -16.87
CA THR A 66 16.20 -34.12 -15.79
C THR A 66 16.25 -32.62 -16.09
N LYS A 67 15.94 -31.79 -15.11
CA LYS A 67 16.05 -30.32 -15.20
C LYS A 67 17.30 -29.85 -14.49
N ALA A 68 17.51 -30.39 -13.29
CA ALA A 68 18.74 -30.21 -12.55
C ALA A 68 19.08 -31.48 -11.77
N SER A 69 20.36 -31.71 -11.56
CA SER A 69 20.85 -32.86 -10.80
C SER A 69 22.06 -32.50 -9.96
N TYR A 70 22.26 -33.30 -8.91
CA TYR A 70 23.47 -33.32 -8.11
C TYR A 70 24.07 -34.71 -8.17
N PHE A 71 25.34 -34.82 -8.55
CA PHE A 71 26.08 -36.07 -8.56
C PHE A 71 27.57 -35.79 -8.42
N LYS A 72 28.29 -36.62 -7.65
CA LYS A 72 29.74 -36.48 -7.41
C LYS A 72 30.16 -35.06 -7.02
N GLN A 73 29.43 -34.44 -6.09
CA GLN A 73 29.68 -33.07 -5.60
C GLN A 73 29.52 -31.96 -6.65
N GLN A 74 28.95 -32.25 -7.82
CA GLN A 74 28.67 -31.28 -8.87
C GLN A 74 27.16 -31.07 -9.01
N ARG A 75 26.75 -29.80 -9.13
CA ARG A 75 25.39 -29.41 -9.50
C ARG A 75 25.36 -29.15 -11.00
N ILE A 76 24.51 -29.86 -11.72
CA ILE A 76 24.35 -29.75 -13.16
C ILE A 76 22.93 -29.26 -13.42
N SER A 77 22.77 -28.25 -14.27
CA SER A 77 21.48 -27.86 -14.80
C SER A 77 21.50 -27.96 -16.31
N LEU A 78 20.37 -28.39 -16.89
CA LEU A 78 20.20 -28.51 -18.34
C LEU A 78 19.72 -27.20 -18.99
N ASP A 79 19.21 -26.27 -18.17
CA ASP A 79 18.68 -24.99 -18.60
C ASP A 79 19.00 -23.97 -17.50
N ASP A 80 19.53 -22.80 -17.88
CA ASP A 80 19.96 -21.73 -16.97
C ASP A 80 18.83 -21.22 -16.05
N ARG A 81 17.56 -21.44 -16.45
CA ARG A 81 16.40 -21.12 -15.61
C ARG A 81 16.22 -22.07 -14.44
N PHE A 82 16.79 -23.28 -14.48
CA PHE A 82 16.67 -24.27 -13.42
C PHE A 82 17.97 -24.31 -12.61
N ALA A 83 17.88 -24.29 -11.29
CA ALA A 83 19.05 -24.37 -10.42
C ALA A 83 18.73 -25.17 -9.16
N LEU A 84 19.73 -25.90 -8.66
CA LEU A 84 19.65 -26.53 -7.34
C LEU A 84 20.16 -25.59 -6.29
N ASN A 85 19.36 -25.41 -5.24
CA ASN A 85 19.78 -24.71 -4.05
C ASN A 85 20.69 -25.58 -3.16
N GLU A 86 21.23 -25.01 -2.08
CA GLU A 86 22.11 -25.72 -1.13
C GLU A 86 21.45 -26.96 -0.52
N ASP A 87 20.14 -26.90 -0.28
CA ASP A 87 19.31 -27.97 0.27
C ASP A 87 18.72 -28.91 -0.80
N PHE A 88 19.24 -28.87 -2.03
CA PHE A 88 18.77 -29.69 -3.16
C PHE A 88 17.32 -29.42 -3.61
N SER A 89 16.69 -28.36 -3.11
CA SER A 89 15.45 -27.83 -3.66
C SER A 89 15.69 -27.26 -5.07
N LEU A 90 14.72 -27.44 -5.97
CA LEU A 90 14.76 -26.87 -7.32
C LEU A 90 14.27 -25.42 -7.29
N VAL A 91 15.04 -24.50 -7.85
CA VAL A 91 14.65 -23.13 -8.13
C VAL A 91 14.42 -23.02 -9.64
N ILE A 92 13.27 -22.48 -10.03
CA ILE A 92 12.92 -22.15 -11.40
C ILE A 92 12.85 -20.62 -11.47
N ASN A 93 13.77 -20.01 -12.22
CA ASN A 93 13.86 -18.58 -12.44
C ASN A 93 12.97 -18.17 -13.61
N ASP A 94 12.36 -16.98 -13.52
CA ASP A 94 11.50 -16.42 -14.58
C ASP A 94 10.44 -17.42 -15.05
N LEU A 95 9.52 -17.76 -14.13
CA LEU A 95 8.55 -18.84 -14.34
C LEU A 95 7.64 -18.57 -15.54
N GLU A 96 7.54 -19.55 -16.43
CA GLU A 96 6.66 -19.52 -17.61
C GLU A 96 5.45 -20.45 -17.43
N VAL A 97 4.40 -20.21 -18.22
CA VAL A 97 3.21 -21.08 -18.21
C VAL A 97 3.51 -22.52 -18.63
N SER A 98 4.46 -22.70 -19.55
CA SER A 98 5.00 -23.98 -20.01
C SER A 98 5.66 -24.81 -18.91
N ASP A 99 6.11 -24.17 -17.83
CA ASP A 99 6.75 -24.86 -16.70
C ASP A 99 5.74 -25.53 -15.76
N GLU A 100 4.43 -25.25 -15.92
CA GLU A 100 3.35 -25.88 -15.18
C GLU A 100 3.35 -27.40 -15.38
N GLY A 101 3.29 -28.16 -14.28
CA GLY A 101 3.36 -29.60 -14.38
C GLY A 101 3.70 -30.31 -13.08
N ARG A 102 3.93 -31.62 -13.20
CA ARG A 102 4.30 -32.49 -12.09
C ARG A 102 5.81 -32.73 -12.11
N TYR A 103 6.47 -32.26 -11.08
CA TYR A 103 7.88 -32.42 -10.84
C TYR A 103 8.13 -33.60 -9.89
N VAL A 104 9.25 -34.27 -10.10
CA VAL A 104 9.71 -35.41 -9.30
C VAL A 104 11.09 -35.09 -8.77
N CYS A 105 11.24 -35.08 -7.45
CA CYS A 105 12.55 -35.14 -6.81
C CYS A 105 12.87 -36.61 -6.52
N HIS A 106 13.91 -37.15 -7.15
CA HIS A 106 14.41 -38.48 -6.89
C HIS A 106 15.79 -38.38 -6.23
N VAL A 107 15.95 -39.02 -5.08
CA VAL A 107 17.17 -38.98 -4.26
C VAL A 107 17.69 -40.40 -4.10
N GLU A 108 18.97 -40.59 -4.38
CA GLU A 108 19.70 -41.84 -4.17
C GLU A 108 20.67 -41.66 -3.00
N PHE A 109 20.71 -42.64 -2.09
CA PHE A 109 21.62 -42.64 -0.94
C PHE A 109 22.74 -43.69 -1.12
N TYR A 110 23.86 -43.50 -0.44
CA TYR A 110 24.93 -44.51 -0.42
C TYR A 110 24.50 -45.86 0.19
N SER A 111 23.44 -45.86 0.99
CA SER A 111 22.80 -47.06 1.55
C SER A 111 22.06 -47.92 0.51
N ALA A 112 22.04 -47.50 -0.77
CA ALA A 112 21.23 -48.08 -1.85
C ALA A 112 19.70 -47.93 -1.67
N GLU A 113 19.28 -47.11 -0.72
CA GLU A 113 17.89 -46.65 -0.60
C GLU A 113 17.63 -45.49 -1.58
N SER A 114 16.35 -45.28 -1.92
CA SER A 114 15.93 -44.13 -2.73
C SER A 114 14.67 -43.50 -2.17
N LEU A 115 14.57 -42.17 -2.32
CA LEU A 115 13.40 -41.39 -1.96
C LEU A 115 12.85 -40.69 -3.20
N THR A 116 11.53 -40.74 -3.38
CA THR A 116 10.85 -40.02 -4.46
C THR A 116 9.77 -39.13 -3.88
N MET A 117 9.80 -37.84 -4.22
CA MET A 117 8.80 -36.86 -3.83
C MET A 117 8.21 -36.18 -5.05
N HIS A 118 6.91 -35.88 -4.98
CA HIS A 118 6.16 -35.31 -6.09
C HIS A 118 5.65 -33.92 -5.75
N THR A 119 5.84 -32.99 -6.68
CA THR A 119 5.39 -31.60 -6.54
C THR A 119 4.59 -31.18 -7.77
N ILE A 120 3.35 -30.75 -7.57
CA ILE A 120 2.49 -30.17 -8.60
C ILE A 120 2.68 -28.66 -8.57
N LEU A 121 3.26 -28.11 -9.63
CA LEU A 121 3.41 -26.68 -9.85
C LEU A 121 2.25 -26.16 -10.69
N ALA A 122 1.51 -25.17 -10.16
CA ALA A 122 0.50 -24.40 -10.88
C ALA A 122 1.02 -22.98 -11.14
N VAL A 123 0.86 -22.47 -12.36
CA VAL A 123 1.38 -21.16 -12.76
C VAL A 123 0.25 -20.15 -12.90
N TYR A 124 0.30 -19.07 -12.12
CA TYR A 124 -0.70 -18.00 -12.11
C TYR A 124 -0.16 -16.76 -12.81
N ALA A 125 -1.02 -16.06 -13.55
CA ALA A 125 -0.72 -14.78 -14.17
C ALA A 125 -1.71 -13.73 -13.67
N GLN A 126 -1.18 -12.59 -13.23
CA GLN A 126 -1.99 -11.54 -12.62
C GLN A 126 -2.83 -10.82 -13.67
N VAL A 127 -4.15 -10.84 -13.50
CA VAL A 127 -5.10 -10.21 -14.44
C VAL A 127 -4.92 -8.69 -14.50
N SER A 128 -5.08 -8.14 -15.70
CA SER A 128 -5.12 -6.69 -15.91
C SER A 128 -6.28 -6.02 -15.17
N THR A 129 -6.21 -4.70 -14.99
CA THR A 129 -7.40 -3.93 -14.63
C THR A 129 -8.45 -4.00 -15.76
N PRO A 130 -9.76 -4.08 -15.44
CA PRO A 130 -10.80 -4.07 -16.45
C PRO A 130 -10.76 -2.78 -17.28
N ARG A 131 -10.83 -2.91 -18.60
CA ARG A 131 -10.88 -1.79 -19.55
C ARG A 131 -12.26 -1.75 -20.22
N ILE A 132 -12.94 -0.61 -20.13
CA ILE A 132 -14.25 -0.43 -20.75
C ILE A 132 -14.05 0.24 -22.12
N GLY A 133 -14.52 -0.40 -23.19
CA GLY A 133 -14.25 0.03 -24.58
C GLY A 133 -14.64 1.48 -24.85
N GLN A 134 -15.81 1.88 -24.34
CA GLN A 134 -16.43 3.20 -24.55
C GLN A 134 -15.68 4.34 -23.85
N CYS A 135 -14.76 4.03 -22.92
CA CYS A 135 -13.89 5.02 -22.28
C CYS A 135 -12.69 5.43 -23.17
N SER A 136 -12.42 4.71 -24.27
CA SER A 136 -11.18 4.86 -25.05
C SER A 136 -11.22 6.01 -26.07
N HIS A 137 -12.35 6.71 -26.23
CA HIS A 137 -12.54 7.75 -27.26
C HIS A 137 -12.20 9.19 -26.84
N LYS A 138 -11.72 9.45 -25.61
CA LYS A 138 -11.22 10.78 -25.23
C LYS A 138 -9.69 10.83 -25.27
N PRO A 139 -9.07 11.70 -26.10
CA PRO A 139 -7.63 11.92 -26.09
C PRO A 139 -7.27 12.78 -24.88
N THR A 140 -7.25 12.19 -23.70
CA THR A 140 -6.59 12.77 -22.53
C THR A 140 -5.53 11.78 -22.10
N GLY A 141 -4.25 12.14 -22.31
CA GLY A 141 -3.06 11.29 -22.22
C GLY A 141 -2.75 10.68 -20.85
N ASN A 142 -3.68 9.94 -20.25
CA ASN A 142 -3.50 9.10 -19.08
C ASN A 142 -4.19 7.75 -19.34
N GLU A 143 -3.39 6.71 -19.55
CA GLU A 143 -3.82 5.41 -20.09
C GLU A 143 -4.53 4.48 -19.07
N PHE A 144 -4.84 4.94 -17.86
CA PHE A 144 -5.46 4.10 -16.82
C PHE A 144 -6.49 4.87 -15.99
N GLN A 145 -7.64 5.18 -16.59
CA GLN A 145 -8.83 5.62 -15.87
C GLN A 145 -9.70 4.40 -15.53
N SER A 146 -9.76 4.02 -14.25
CA SER A 146 -10.71 3.02 -13.72
C SER A 146 -12.15 3.56 -13.62
N TYR A 147 -12.35 4.82 -14.01
CA TYR A 147 -13.63 5.51 -14.02
C TYR A 147 -13.72 6.39 -15.27
N CYS A 148 -14.82 6.31 -16.00
CA CYS A 148 -15.07 7.20 -17.14
C CYS A 148 -16.55 7.59 -17.24
N GLU A 149 -16.80 8.64 -18.03
CA GLU A 149 -18.12 9.18 -18.26
C GLU A 149 -18.36 9.32 -19.76
N VAL A 150 -19.49 8.76 -20.21
CA VAL A 150 -19.93 8.78 -21.60
C VAL A 150 -21.29 9.48 -21.68
N THR A 151 -21.34 10.50 -22.51
CA THR A 151 -22.57 11.22 -22.86
C THR A 151 -23.12 10.67 -24.17
N THR A 152 -24.38 10.26 -24.17
CA THR A 152 -25.12 9.85 -25.37
C THR A 152 -26.32 10.78 -25.57
N THR A 153 -26.65 11.09 -26.82
CA THR A 153 -27.90 11.77 -27.22
C THR A 153 -28.93 10.78 -27.76
N ASP A 154 -28.55 9.50 -27.84
CA ASP A 154 -29.39 8.42 -28.33
C ASP A 154 -29.95 7.64 -27.14
N THR A 155 -31.28 7.48 -27.13
CA THR A 155 -32.01 6.67 -26.16
C THR A 155 -32.16 5.22 -26.63
N GLN A 156 -31.64 4.85 -27.80
CA GLN A 156 -31.58 3.47 -28.25
C GLN A 156 -30.58 2.64 -27.40
N PRO A 157 -30.81 1.33 -27.26
CA PRO A 157 -29.87 0.46 -26.57
C PRO A 157 -28.51 0.42 -27.27
N PHE A 158 -27.43 0.58 -26.51
CA PHE A 158 -26.07 0.45 -27.00
C PHE A 158 -25.26 -0.52 -26.12
N HIS A 159 -24.09 -0.92 -26.60
CA HIS A 159 -23.27 -1.95 -25.98
C HIS A 159 -22.16 -1.36 -25.12
N LEU A 160 -21.94 -1.96 -23.94
CA LEU A 160 -20.77 -1.72 -23.11
C LEU A 160 -19.89 -2.96 -23.07
N ASP A 161 -18.61 -2.80 -23.36
CA ASP A 161 -17.65 -3.90 -23.44
C ASP A 161 -16.63 -3.77 -22.32
N CYS A 162 -16.48 -4.81 -21.51
CA CYS A 162 -15.44 -4.88 -20.49
C CYS A 162 -14.42 -5.95 -20.87
N ARG A 163 -13.16 -5.54 -21.01
CA ARG A 163 -12.03 -6.41 -21.37
C ARG A 163 -11.03 -6.52 -20.22
N VAL A 164 -10.57 -7.74 -19.95
CA VAL A 164 -9.37 -8.02 -19.14
C VAL A 164 -8.39 -8.87 -19.93
N THR A 165 -7.11 -8.76 -19.62
CA THR A 165 -6.03 -9.45 -20.35
C THR A 165 -5.03 -10.10 -19.41
N GLY A 166 -4.29 -11.09 -19.93
CA GLY A 166 -3.10 -11.67 -19.28
C GLY A 166 -3.38 -12.45 -18.00
N PHE A 167 -4.53 -13.12 -17.88
CA PHE A 167 -4.88 -13.86 -16.66
C PHE A 167 -4.66 -15.36 -16.78
N ARG A 168 -4.29 -15.98 -15.65
CA ARG A 168 -4.30 -17.43 -15.42
C ARG A 168 -4.38 -17.67 -13.90
N PRO A 169 -5.22 -18.56 -13.37
CA PRO A 169 -6.24 -19.38 -14.04
C PRO A 169 -7.47 -18.54 -14.43
N ASN A 170 -8.53 -19.18 -14.92
CA ASN A 170 -9.73 -18.49 -15.39
C ASN A 170 -10.35 -17.54 -14.33
N VAL A 171 -10.92 -16.43 -14.80
CA VAL A 171 -11.56 -15.39 -13.98
C VAL A 171 -13.03 -15.20 -14.35
N SER A 172 -13.83 -14.73 -13.40
CA SER A 172 -15.21 -14.31 -13.64
C SER A 172 -15.28 -12.80 -13.85
N LEU A 173 -16.03 -12.38 -14.87
CA LEU A 173 -16.31 -10.98 -15.16
C LEU A 173 -17.81 -10.73 -14.96
N GLU A 174 -18.14 -9.80 -14.08
CA GLU A 174 -19.52 -9.47 -13.73
C GLU A 174 -19.78 -7.98 -13.92
N TRP A 175 -20.85 -7.65 -14.65
CA TRP A 175 -21.36 -6.30 -14.71
C TRP A 175 -22.41 -6.08 -13.64
N THR A 176 -22.30 -5.00 -12.87
CA THR A 176 -23.29 -4.60 -11.87
C THR A 176 -23.76 -3.17 -12.11
N SER A 177 -25.02 -2.89 -11.81
CA SER A 177 -25.58 -1.53 -11.83
C SER A 177 -26.58 -1.41 -10.68
N SER A 178 -26.40 -0.40 -9.83
CA SER A 178 -27.18 -0.21 -8.60
C SER A 178 -27.30 -1.48 -7.75
N GLY A 179 -26.20 -2.25 -7.64
CA GLY A 179 -26.15 -3.52 -6.89
C GLY A 179 -26.75 -4.73 -7.60
N THR A 180 -27.35 -4.58 -8.78
CA THR A 180 -27.95 -5.70 -9.54
C THR A 180 -27.00 -6.18 -10.64
N VAL A 181 -26.77 -7.50 -10.71
CA VAL A 181 -25.95 -8.13 -11.76
C VAL A 181 -26.68 -8.07 -13.10
N LYS A 182 -25.97 -7.66 -14.16
CA LYS A 182 -26.49 -7.59 -15.53
C LYS A 182 -26.16 -8.85 -16.30
N LYS A 183 -27.14 -9.34 -17.07
CA LYS A 183 -26.94 -10.48 -17.96
C LYS A 183 -26.07 -10.08 -19.15
N PRO A 184 -24.99 -10.84 -19.44
CA PRO A 184 -24.21 -10.66 -20.65
C PRO A 184 -25.06 -10.80 -21.91
N LEU A 185 -24.66 -10.09 -22.96
CA LEU A 185 -25.11 -10.34 -24.32
C LEU A 185 -24.35 -11.54 -24.89
N GLY A 186 -25.03 -12.69 -24.91
CA GLY A 186 -24.45 -13.94 -25.39
C GLY A 186 -23.37 -14.50 -24.46
N GLU A 187 -22.60 -15.46 -24.98
CA GLU A 187 -21.50 -16.07 -24.25
C GLU A 187 -20.28 -15.13 -24.19
N PRO A 188 -19.62 -14.98 -23.03
CA PRO A 188 -18.40 -14.22 -22.90
C PRO A 188 -17.32 -14.67 -23.89
N PHE A 189 -16.75 -13.72 -24.63
CA PHE A 189 -15.63 -14.01 -25.51
C PHE A 189 -14.36 -14.25 -24.68
N GLN A 190 -13.67 -15.36 -24.92
CA GLN A 190 -12.39 -15.67 -24.29
C GLN A 190 -11.41 -16.16 -25.36
N LYS A 191 -10.18 -15.63 -25.32
CA LYS A 191 -9.09 -16.00 -26.22
C LYS A 191 -7.86 -16.38 -25.41
N THR A 192 -7.34 -17.59 -25.60
CA THR A 192 -6.04 -17.99 -25.07
C THR A 192 -4.93 -17.41 -25.96
N LEU A 193 -3.91 -16.84 -25.33
CA LEU A 193 -2.74 -16.26 -25.96
C LEU A 193 -1.61 -17.30 -26.11
N PRO A 194 -0.64 -17.09 -27.01
CA PRO A 194 0.47 -18.02 -27.21
C PRO A 194 1.34 -18.25 -25.97
N ASP A 195 1.40 -17.28 -25.06
CA ASP A 195 2.08 -17.37 -23.76
C ASP A 195 1.33 -18.22 -22.73
N GLY A 196 0.16 -18.77 -23.10
CA GLY A 196 -0.68 -19.59 -22.25
C GLY A 196 -1.54 -18.82 -21.24
N THR A 197 -1.51 -17.49 -21.27
CA THR A 197 -2.49 -16.63 -20.57
C THR A 197 -3.76 -16.45 -21.41
N ALA A 198 -4.79 -15.81 -20.85
CA ALA A 198 -6.04 -15.56 -21.58
C ALA A 198 -6.52 -14.10 -21.48
N ASP A 199 -7.28 -13.71 -22.49
CA ASP A 199 -8.05 -12.47 -22.58
C ASP A 199 -9.54 -12.80 -22.52
N ARG A 200 -10.33 -11.93 -21.89
CA ARG A 200 -11.79 -12.10 -21.76
C ARG A 200 -12.52 -10.79 -21.95
N VAL A 201 -13.64 -10.85 -22.66
CA VAL A 201 -14.54 -9.73 -22.91
C VAL A 201 -15.98 -10.12 -22.55
N VAL A 202 -16.64 -9.26 -21.78
CA VAL A 202 -18.07 -9.38 -21.45
C VAL A 202 -18.79 -8.11 -21.88
N THR A 203 -19.81 -8.28 -22.72
CA THR A 203 -20.61 -7.20 -23.28
C THR A 203 -22.00 -7.18 -22.66
N ILE A 204 -22.55 -6.01 -22.37
CA ILE A 204 -23.94 -5.83 -21.93
C ILE A 204 -24.67 -4.81 -22.79
N SER A 205 -26.00 -4.94 -22.90
CA SER A 205 -26.87 -3.91 -23.50
C SER A 205 -27.31 -2.93 -22.44
N VAL A 206 -27.19 -1.64 -22.71
CA VAL A 206 -27.65 -0.57 -21.83
C VAL A 206 -28.49 0.44 -22.60
N THR A 207 -29.49 1.00 -21.93
CA THR A 207 -30.36 2.04 -22.48
C THR A 207 -30.25 3.25 -21.59
N ALA A 208 -29.85 4.38 -22.18
CA ALA A 208 -29.75 5.64 -21.46
C ALA A 208 -31.11 6.32 -21.43
N LYS A 209 -31.47 6.86 -20.26
CA LYS A 209 -32.71 7.60 -20.06
C LYS A 209 -32.36 9.05 -19.81
N VAL A 210 -33.01 9.95 -20.53
CA VAL A 210 -32.81 11.40 -20.40
C VAL A 210 -32.99 11.81 -18.95
N ASP A 211 -32.05 12.59 -18.43
CA ASP A 211 -31.98 13.06 -17.04
C ASP A 211 -31.85 11.95 -15.96
N GLU A 212 -31.45 10.73 -16.34
CA GLU A 212 -31.15 9.63 -15.40
C GLU A 212 -29.73 9.10 -15.59
N ASP A 213 -28.83 9.48 -14.67
CA ASP A 213 -27.46 8.99 -14.64
C ASP A 213 -27.42 7.55 -14.13
N ARG A 214 -26.87 6.65 -14.95
CA ARG A 214 -26.71 5.24 -14.56
C ARG A 214 -25.24 4.84 -14.59
N SER A 215 -24.77 4.29 -13.47
CA SER A 215 -23.44 3.71 -13.37
C SER A 215 -23.47 2.20 -13.60
N TYR A 216 -22.50 1.73 -14.35
CA TYR A 216 -22.24 0.32 -14.62
C TYR A 216 -20.82 0.00 -14.18
N THR A 217 -20.64 -1.01 -13.35
CA THR A 217 -19.34 -1.43 -12.83
C THR A 217 -19.03 -2.82 -13.33
N CYS A 218 -17.91 -2.97 -14.03
CA CYS A 218 -17.34 -4.26 -14.37
C CYS A 218 -16.39 -4.70 -13.27
N THR A 219 -16.62 -5.88 -12.69
CA THR A 219 -15.80 -6.47 -11.64
C THR A 219 -15.17 -7.75 -12.15
N VAL A 220 -13.86 -7.90 -11.99
CA VAL A 220 -13.17 -9.18 -12.22
C VAL A 220 -12.82 -9.83 -10.89
N LYS A 221 -13.19 -11.11 -10.75
CA LYS A 221 -12.93 -11.94 -9.57
C LYS A 221 -12.25 -13.24 -9.98
N GLY A 222 -11.50 -13.84 -9.05
CA GLY A 222 -10.86 -15.13 -9.25
C GLY A 222 -9.45 -15.20 -8.70
N ARG A 223 -8.82 -16.36 -8.78
CA ARG A 223 -7.49 -16.60 -8.20
C ARG A 223 -6.40 -15.72 -8.84
N ALA A 224 -6.56 -15.37 -10.12
CA ALA A 224 -5.66 -14.47 -10.85
C ALA A 224 -5.68 -13.01 -10.36
N THR A 225 -6.60 -12.63 -9.46
CA THR A 225 -6.64 -11.26 -8.91
C THR A 225 -5.72 -11.07 -7.71
N ASN A 226 -5.04 -12.13 -7.25
CA ASN A 226 -4.22 -12.15 -6.03
C ASN A 226 -5.00 -11.69 -4.78
N GLY A 227 -6.26 -12.14 -4.67
CA GLY A 227 -7.12 -11.89 -3.51
C GLY A 227 -7.78 -10.52 -3.44
N THR A 228 -7.59 -9.66 -4.46
CA THR A 228 -8.22 -8.33 -4.50
C THR A 228 -9.00 -8.14 -5.80
N ASP A 229 -10.33 -8.05 -5.71
CA ASP A 229 -11.19 -7.76 -6.85
C ASP A 229 -10.78 -6.46 -7.54
N ARG A 230 -10.76 -6.48 -8.89
CA ARG A 230 -10.45 -5.28 -9.68
C ARG A 230 -11.71 -4.81 -10.37
N THR A 231 -11.95 -3.50 -10.36
CA THR A 231 -13.18 -2.91 -10.88
C THR A 231 -12.90 -1.74 -11.83
N ALA A 232 -13.80 -1.55 -12.79
CA ALA A 232 -13.89 -0.34 -13.58
C ALA A 232 -15.34 0.11 -13.68
N THR A 233 -15.58 1.42 -13.56
CA THR A 233 -16.94 1.98 -13.55
C THR A 233 -17.11 2.98 -14.69
N ILE A 234 -18.24 2.88 -15.39
CA ILE A 234 -18.67 3.84 -16.40
C ILE A 234 -19.98 4.49 -15.96
N THR A 235 -20.05 5.81 -16.01
CA THR A 235 -21.29 6.57 -15.88
C THR A 235 -21.81 6.91 -17.27
N VAL A 236 -23.06 6.52 -17.55
CA VAL A 236 -23.77 6.86 -18.79
C VAL A 236 -24.72 8.01 -18.50
N LEU A 237 -24.56 9.10 -19.27
CA LEU A 237 -25.42 10.27 -19.25
C LEU A 237 -26.21 10.36 -20.56
N ALA A 238 -27.53 10.53 -20.51
CA ALA A 238 -28.33 10.87 -21.69
C ALA A 238 -28.62 12.37 -21.72
N LEU A 239 -28.13 13.06 -22.75
CA LEU A 239 -28.53 14.44 -23.03
C LEU A 239 -29.82 14.40 -23.86
N GLY A 240 -30.87 15.06 -23.36
CA GLY A 240 -32.09 15.25 -24.13
C GLY A 240 -31.74 15.91 -25.47
N GLN A 241 -32.17 15.29 -26.58
CA GLN A 241 -32.06 15.94 -27.87
C GLN A 241 -32.76 17.29 -27.78
N GLY A 242 -32.04 18.36 -28.13
CA GLY A 242 -32.59 19.70 -28.20
C GLY A 242 -33.79 19.67 -29.13
N VAL A 243 -34.99 19.65 -28.54
CA VAL A 243 -36.21 19.96 -29.26
C VAL A 243 -36.04 21.39 -29.71
N SER A 244 -36.06 21.55 -31.04
CA SER A 244 -36.13 22.82 -31.72
C SER A 244 -37.12 23.71 -30.97
N THR A 245 -36.62 24.86 -30.55
CA THR A 245 -37.39 25.94 -29.97
C THR A 245 -38.65 26.16 -30.80
N TRP A 246 -39.76 26.52 -30.13
CA TRP A 246 -41.07 26.87 -30.69
C TRP A 246 -42.07 25.72 -30.91
N ALA A 247 -42.73 25.26 -29.84
CA ALA A 247 -44.20 25.12 -29.83
C ALA A 247 -44.75 24.72 -28.44
N LYS A 248 -45.56 25.63 -27.89
CA LYS A 248 -46.77 25.37 -27.06
C LYS A 248 -46.52 24.73 -25.69
N ILE A 249 -46.43 25.52 -24.62
CA ILE A 249 -47.59 25.97 -23.80
C ILE A 249 -48.54 24.81 -23.48
N GLY A 250 -48.56 24.37 -22.22
CA GLY A 250 -49.64 23.54 -21.70
C GLY A 250 -49.30 22.73 -20.44
N PHE A 251 -49.48 23.35 -19.27
CA PHE A 251 -49.85 22.76 -17.98
C PHE A 251 -49.01 21.64 -17.33
N GLY A 252 -48.68 21.85 -16.05
CA GLY A 252 -48.43 20.75 -15.12
C GLY A 252 -47.37 21.00 -14.04
N VAL A 253 -47.56 22.03 -13.22
CA VAL A 253 -46.90 22.14 -11.90
C VAL A 253 -47.20 20.86 -11.12
N LEU A 254 -46.16 20.15 -10.63
CA LEU A 254 -46.10 19.54 -9.25
C LEU A 254 -44.96 18.53 -8.99
N GLY A 255 -44.07 18.17 -9.94
CA GLY A 255 -43.07 17.09 -9.70
C GLY A 255 -41.58 17.47 -9.65
N GLY A 256 -41.17 18.65 -10.15
CA GLY A 256 -39.76 18.94 -10.50
C GLY A 256 -38.87 19.54 -9.40
N SER A 257 -39.42 19.91 -8.23
CA SER A 257 -38.65 20.59 -7.19
C SER A 257 -37.78 19.66 -6.33
N MET A 258 -38.09 18.36 -6.29
CA MET A 258 -37.44 17.42 -5.37
C MET A 258 -36.10 16.86 -5.90
N LEU A 259 -35.93 16.74 -7.21
CA LEU A 259 -34.70 16.22 -7.83
C LEU A 259 -33.59 17.28 -7.93
N ILE A 260 -33.97 18.53 -8.25
CA ILE A 260 -33.05 19.69 -8.27
C ILE A 260 -32.49 19.93 -6.85
N ALA A 261 -33.29 19.70 -5.82
CA ALA A 261 -32.86 19.79 -4.42
C ALA A 261 -31.84 18.69 -4.00
N LEU A 262 -31.76 17.56 -4.71
CA LEU A 262 -30.85 16.45 -4.35
C LEU A 262 -29.51 16.49 -5.11
N ILE A 263 -29.48 17.03 -6.33
CA ILE A 263 -28.27 17.09 -7.17
C ILE A 263 -27.46 18.36 -6.92
N LEU A 264 -28.12 19.51 -6.73
CA LEU A 264 -27.44 20.78 -6.42
C LEU A 264 -26.49 20.68 -5.21
N PRO A 265 -26.84 20.00 -4.10
CA PRO A 265 -25.94 19.84 -2.97
C PRO A 265 -24.69 19.01 -3.30
N VAL A 266 -24.81 17.95 -4.11
CA VAL A 266 -23.67 17.06 -4.43
C VAL A 266 -22.67 17.76 -5.35
N ILE A 267 -23.17 18.43 -6.39
CA ILE A 267 -22.34 19.26 -7.29
C ILE A 267 -21.74 20.43 -6.50
N ALA A 268 -22.51 21.09 -5.64
CA ALA A 268 -22.00 22.15 -4.78
C ALA A 268 -20.88 21.64 -3.85
N VAL A 269 -21.02 20.44 -3.26
CA VAL A 269 -19.97 19.83 -2.42
C VAL A 269 -18.73 19.48 -3.23
N ALA A 270 -18.87 18.94 -4.45
CA ALA A 270 -17.73 18.62 -5.30
C ALA A 270 -16.98 19.88 -5.76
N LEU A 271 -17.70 20.89 -6.23
CA LEU A 271 -17.14 22.20 -6.60
C LEU A 271 -16.52 22.90 -5.40
N TYR A 272 -17.16 22.84 -4.23
CA TYR A 272 -16.61 23.34 -2.97
C TYR A 272 -15.30 22.64 -2.62
N ARG A 273 -15.23 21.31 -2.68
CA ARG A 273 -14.00 20.55 -2.40
C ARG A 273 -12.89 20.88 -3.39
N LEU A 274 -13.21 21.05 -4.67
CA LEU A 274 -12.21 21.41 -5.69
C LEU A 274 -11.70 22.84 -5.50
N GLY A 275 -12.60 23.78 -5.21
CA GLY A 275 -12.26 25.15 -4.84
C GLY A 275 -11.39 25.20 -3.58
N HIS A 276 -11.77 24.45 -2.54
CA HIS A 276 -11.04 24.35 -1.29
C HIS A 276 -9.65 23.74 -1.46
N LEU A 277 -9.49 22.68 -2.26
CA LEU A 277 -8.17 22.13 -2.60
C LEU A 277 -7.29 23.19 -3.29
N ARG A 278 -7.83 23.92 -4.26
CA ARG A 278 -7.09 24.99 -4.96
C ARG A 278 -6.70 26.10 -4.00
N ALA A 279 -7.60 26.49 -3.10
CA ALA A 279 -7.33 27.50 -2.07
C ALA A 279 -6.19 27.07 -1.14
N LEU A 280 -6.23 25.85 -0.59
CA LEU A 280 -5.18 25.31 0.27
C LEU A 280 -3.82 25.24 -0.43
N ARG A 281 -3.78 24.78 -1.69
CA ARG A 281 -2.53 24.77 -2.48
C ARG A 281 -1.98 26.17 -2.68
N LYS A 282 -2.86 27.14 -2.96
CA LYS A 282 -2.46 28.54 -3.13
C LYS A 282 -1.90 29.10 -1.82
N GLU A 283 -2.59 28.89 -0.70
CA GLU A 283 -2.17 29.34 0.63
C GLU A 283 -0.77 28.82 0.99
N ILE A 284 -0.52 27.52 0.83
CA ILE A 284 0.78 26.90 1.12
C ILE A 284 1.87 27.36 0.14
N ARG A 285 1.54 27.60 -1.14
CA ARG A 285 2.48 28.13 -2.14
C ARG A 285 2.93 29.55 -1.84
N THR A 286 2.00 30.39 -1.37
CA THR A 286 2.27 31.79 -1.03
C THR A 286 2.72 31.95 0.42
N TYR A 287 2.91 30.85 1.16
CA TYR A 287 3.34 30.88 2.54
C TYR A 287 4.73 31.54 2.65
N THR A 288 4.82 32.55 3.50
CA THR A 288 6.07 33.22 3.85
C THR A 288 6.01 33.57 5.33
N PHE A 289 7.06 33.23 6.07
CA PHE A 289 7.20 33.66 7.46
C PHE A 289 8.18 34.81 7.57
N LYS A 290 7.76 35.89 8.24
CA LYS A 290 8.63 37.01 8.59
C LYS A 290 9.02 36.88 10.07
N LYS A 291 10.32 36.90 10.34
CA LYS A 291 10.83 36.86 11.71
C LYS A 291 10.40 38.13 12.47
N PRO A 292 9.71 38.03 13.62
CA PRO A 292 9.43 39.19 14.45
C PRO A 292 10.71 39.98 14.77
N GLY A 293 10.68 41.30 14.57
CA GLY A 293 11.82 42.18 14.84
C GLY A 293 12.93 42.19 13.77
N LYS A 294 12.83 41.36 12.73
CA LYS A 294 13.78 41.32 11.60
C LYS A 294 13.04 41.29 10.26
N GLU A 295 12.46 42.43 9.87
CA GLU A 295 11.58 42.54 8.70
C GLU A 295 12.22 42.12 7.36
N ASN A 296 13.56 42.10 7.28
CA ASN A 296 14.32 41.70 6.10
C ASN A 296 14.80 40.22 6.12
N GLU A 297 14.65 39.50 7.24
CA GLU A 297 15.11 38.12 7.38
C GLU A 297 13.91 37.17 7.31
N LYS A 298 13.84 36.36 6.23
CA LYS A 298 12.78 35.37 6.06
C LYS A 298 13.17 34.07 6.75
N ALA A 299 12.28 33.51 7.57
CA ALA A 299 12.50 32.17 8.13
C ALA A 299 11.93 31.10 7.19
N ALA A 300 12.55 29.93 7.22
CA ALA A 300 12.04 28.73 6.57
C ALA A 300 11.50 27.76 7.64
N ALA A 301 10.31 27.21 7.39
CA ALA A 301 9.71 26.17 8.20
C ALA A 301 10.34 24.82 7.85
N HIS A 302 11.05 24.25 8.82
CA HIS A 302 11.72 22.96 8.72
C HIS A 302 10.97 21.91 9.52
N ILE A 303 10.44 20.93 8.81
CA ILE A 303 9.61 19.88 9.40
C ILE A 303 10.40 18.58 9.39
N GLY A 304 10.69 18.01 10.55
CA GLY A 304 11.43 16.76 10.70
C GLY A 304 10.50 15.56 10.80
N LEU A 305 10.75 14.53 10.01
CA LEU A 305 10.06 13.24 10.05
C LEU A 305 10.92 12.21 10.77
N PHE A 306 10.42 11.75 11.91
CA PHE A 306 11.07 10.78 12.79
C PHE A 306 10.26 9.49 12.83
N GLY A 307 10.88 8.39 13.25
CA GLY A 307 10.19 7.11 13.42
C GLY A 307 11.03 5.92 12.99
N GLU A 308 10.51 4.71 13.21
CA GLU A 308 11.24 3.49 12.93
C GLU A 308 11.59 3.30 11.44
N MET A 309 12.59 2.47 11.19
CA MET A 309 12.86 1.96 9.85
C MET A 309 11.65 1.20 9.31
N GLY A 310 11.29 1.45 8.04
CA GLY A 310 10.12 0.83 7.42
C GLY A 310 8.76 1.36 7.89
N ALA A 311 8.72 2.42 8.73
CA ALA A 311 7.46 3.05 9.15
C ALA A 311 6.71 3.79 8.01
N GLY A 312 7.36 3.98 6.86
CA GLY A 312 6.77 4.61 5.67
C GLY A 312 7.03 6.12 5.53
N LYS A 313 8.05 6.67 6.20
CA LYS A 313 8.43 8.10 6.15
C LYS A 313 8.63 8.62 4.72
N SER A 314 9.46 7.96 3.92
CA SER A 314 9.73 8.39 2.54
C SER A 314 8.48 8.30 1.64
N THR A 315 7.63 7.29 1.84
CA THR A 315 6.34 7.17 1.13
C THR A 315 5.35 8.26 1.54
N PHE A 316 5.38 8.66 2.81
CA PHE A 316 4.59 9.77 3.33
C PHE A 316 5.03 11.11 2.71
N LEU A 317 6.35 11.36 2.58
CA LEU A 317 6.86 12.52 1.86
C LEU A 317 6.40 12.59 0.40
N ASN A 318 6.50 11.47 -0.33
CA ASN A 318 6.00 11.39 -1.70
C ASN A 318 4.50 11.70 -1.80
N SER A 319 3.74 11.33 -0.76
CA SER A 319 2.31 11.61 -0.66
C SER A 319 2.01 13.10 -0.44
N ILE A 320 2.80 13.77 0.41
CA ILE A 320 2.74 15.22 0.60
C ILE A 320 3.11 15.96 -0.70
N GLU A 321 4.20 15.55 -1.37
CA GLU A 321 4.62 16.14 -2.64
C GLU A 321 3.51 16.06 -3.69
N PHE A 322 2.87 14.90 -3.80
CA PHE A 322 1.75 14.70 -4.71
C PHE A 322 0.54 15.58 -4.36
N ALA A 323 0.14 15.62 -3.08
CA ALA A 323 -0.98 16.45 -2.63
C ALA A 323 -0.74 17.94 -2.95
N TYR A 324 0.50 18.40 -2.78
CA TYR A 324 0.94 19.77 -3.04
C TYR A 324 1.05 20.11 -4.54
N LYS A 325 1.76 19.30 -5.33
CA LYS A 325 2.00 19.57 -6.77
C LYS A 325 0.79 19.24 -7.64
N GLY A 326 -0.04 18.28 -7.23
CA GLY A 326 -1.18 17.79 -8.00
C GLY A 326 -0.80 16.96 -9.24
N LYS A 327 0.49 16.64 -9.39
CA LYS A 327 1.04 15.74 -10.40
C LYS A 327 2.07 14.87 -9.70
N ARG A 328 2.19 13.61 -10.12
CA ARG A 328 3.30 12.76 -9.70
C ARG A 328 4.53 13.22 -10.48
N SER A 329 5.48 13.84 -9.79
CA SER A 329 6.86 13.90 -10.30
C SER A 329 7.29 12.45 -10.60
N GLN A 330 8.20 12.19 -11.55
CA GLN A 330 8.97 10.94 -11.48
C GLN A 330 9.43 10.78 -10.03
N PRO A 331 9.38 9.56 -9.42
CA PRO A 331 9.77 9.41 -8.03
C PRO A 331 11.10 10.13 -7.90
N THR A 332 11.14 11.17 -7.06
CA THR A 332 12.27 12.10 -7.02
C THR A 332 13.56 11.34 -6.75
N ARG A 333 13.46 10.08 -6.29
CA ARG A 333 14.56 9.17 -6.04
C ARG A 333 14.16 7.75 -6.43
N SER A 334 15.04 7.11 -7.18
CA SER A 334 15.03 5.68 -7.46
C SER A 334 14.73 4.89 -6.17
N THR A 335 13.64 4.14 -6.16
CA THR A 335 13.69 2.81 -5.54
C THR A 335 14.55 1.96 -6.48
N ALA A 336 15.86 2.22 -6.50
CA ALA A 336 16.80 1.21 -6.93
C ALA A 336 16.53 0.01 -6.02
N HIS A 337 16.54 -1.19 -6.61
CA HIS A 337 16.44 -2.47 -5.92
C HIS A 337 16.94 -2.39 -4.48
N SER A 338 16.00 -2.32 -3.55
CA SER A 338 16.25 -2.45 -2.13
C SER A 338 15.20 -3.43 -1.64
N THR A 339 15.60 -4.70 -1.67
CA THR A 339 15.33 -5.62 -0.57
C THR A 339 15.35 -4.82 0.73
N GLY A 340 14.26 -4.89 1.48
CA GLY A 340 13.89 -3.89 2.47
C GLY A 340 15.04 -3.33 3.31
N GLY A 341 15.07 -2.00 3.42
CA GLY A 341 15.21 -1.39 4.73
C GLY A 341 16.57 -0.84 5.12
N HIS A 342 17.22 -0.02 4.28
CA HIS A 342 18.20 0.96 4.81
C HIS A 342 18.10 2.29 4.06
N THR A 343 17.74 3.36 4.77
CA THR A 343 17.98 4.74 4.31
C THR A 343 19.37 5.12 4.82
N GLU A 344 20.39 4.98 3.99
CA GLU A 344 21.79 5.32 4.34
C GLU A 344 22.04 6.85 4.31
N LEU A 345 21.16 7.62 3.67
CA LEU A 345 21.31 9.07 3.44
C LEU A 345 20.05 9.84 3.85
N ARG A 346 20.22 10.91 4.65
CA ARG A 346 19.11 11.81 5.04
C ARG A 346 18.52 12.49 3.82
N ASN A 347 17.19 12.40 3.66
CA ASN A 347 16.48 12.81 2.44
C ASN A 347 15.65 14.07 2.70
N CYS A 348 15.84 15.13 1.89
CA CYS A 348 15.05 16.38 2.01
C CYS A 348 14.05 16.52 0.84
N LEU A 349 12.82 16.96 1.15
CA LEU A 349 11.79 17.42 0.22
C LEU A 349 11.58 18.92 0.41
N ARG A 350 12.04 19.72 -0.55
CA ARG A 350 11.79 21.16 -0.58
C ARG A 350 10.51 21.46 -1.36
N LEU A 351 9.49 21.99 -0.68
CA LEU A 351 8.22 22.35 -1.30
C LEU A 351 8.24 23.79 -1.85
N THR A 352 8.83 24.71 -1.10
CA THR A 352 9.08 26.12 -1.49
C THR A 352 10.42 26.57 -0.94
N ASP A 353 10.80 27.83 -1.18
CA ASP A 353 12.00 28.39 -0.56
C ASP A 353 11.92 28.48 0.97
N TYR A 354 10.71 28.42 1.54
CA TYR A 354 10.42 28.59 2.97
C TYR A 354 9.82 27.35 3.62
N ILE A 355 9.66 26.23 2.90
CA ILE A 355 9.07 25.01 3.44
C ILE A 355 9.90 23.82 2.99
N SER A 356 10.53 23.17 3.97
CA SER A 356 11.35 21.98 3.76
C SER A 356 10.95 20.88 4.75
N LEU A 357 10.89 19.65 4.25
CA LEU A 357 10.63 18.46 5.05
C LEU A 357 11.85 17.53 5.00
N PHE A 358 12.22 16.98 6.15
CA PHE A 358 13.42 16.16 6.33
C PHE A 358 13.05 14.75 6.76
N ASP A 359 13.50 13.74 6.03
CA ASP A 359 13.40 12.32 6.41
C ASP A 359 14.65 11.94 7.19
N ASN A 360 14.51 11.83 8.51
CA ASN A 360 15.61 11.46 9.38
C ASN A 360 15.83 9.94 9.36
N ARG A 361 17.04 9.53 9.77
CA ARG A 361 17.40 8.12 9.80
C ARG A 361 16.42 7.38 10.71
N GLY A 362 15.89 6.25 10.24
CA GLY A 362 14.95 5.48 11.05
C GLY A 362 15.66 4.82 12.23
N MET A 363 15.02 4.85 13.40
CA MET A 363 15.44 4.02 14.53
C MET A 363 15.09 2.55 14.30
N LYS A 364 15.87 1.64 14.88
CA LYS A 364 15.63 0.18 14.78
C LYS A 364 14.42 -0.24 15.62
N ASP A 365 14.24 0.43 16.75
CA ASP A 365 13.24 0.17 17.78
C ASP A 365 12.91 1.48 18.53
N PHE A 366 11.93 1.43 19.43
CA PHE A 366 11.57 2.54 20.32
C PHE A 366 12.52 2.66 21.53
N SER A 367 13.82 2.42 21.34
CA SER A 367 14.81 2.60 22.40
C SER A 367 14.88 4.06 22.85
N LEU A 368 14.95 4.28 24.16
CA LEU A 368 15.02 5.61 24.75
C LEU A 368 16.35 6.33 24.45
N SER A 369 17.38 5.62 23.98
CA SER A 369 18.65 6.23 23.55
C SER A 369 18.47 7.17 22.35
N TYR A 370 17.46 6.94 21.50
CA TYR A 370 17.17 7.81 20.36
C TYR A 370 16.54 9.15 20.75
N VAL A 371 16.03 9.28 21.99
CA VAL A 371 15.39 10.52 22.44
C VAL A 371 16.38 11.68 22.41
N ASP A 372 17.57 11.50 22.99
CA ASP A 372 18.59 12.55 23.00
C ASP A 372 19.15 12.81 21.60
N GLN A 373 19.38 11.76 20.82
CA GLN A 373 19.82 11.87 19.43
C GLN A 373 18.85 12.72 18.58
N TYR A 374 17.54 12.44 18.64
CA TYR A 374 16.56 13.22 17.90
C TYR A 374 16.43 14.65 18.43
N MET A 375 16.59 14.88 19.73
CA MET A 375 16.60 16.24 20.27
C MET A 375 17.81 17.04 19.79
N ASP A 376 18.98 16.42 19.65
CA ASP A 376 20.16 17.07 19.09
C ASP A 376 20.02 17.36 17.60
N GLU A 377 19.40 16.44 16.83
CA GLU A 377 19.03 16.69 15.43
C GLU A 377 18.05 17.86 15.31
N ILE A 378 17.04 17.92 16.18
CA ILE A 378 16.05 19.01 16.18
C ILE A 378 16.71 20.37 16.44
N ARG A 379 17.72 20.39 17.32
CA ARG A 379 18.54 21.57 17.64
C ARG A 379 19.52 21.97 16.55
N GLY A 380 19.67 21.17 15.49
CA GLY A 380 20.67 21.41 14.45
C GLY A 380 22.12 21.20 14.91
N LYS A 381 22.36 20.41 15.98
CA LYS A 381 23.71 20.07 16.44
C LYS A 381 24.31 18.97 15.56
N LYS A 382 25.52 19.19 15.01
CA LYS A 382 26.23 18.23 14.15
C LYS A 382 26.53 16.91 14.89
N GLU A 383 26.31 15.77 14.21
CA GLU A 383 27.16 14.59 14.39
C GLU A 383 28.42 14.80 13.52
N GLU A 384 29.60 14.89 14.13
CA GLU A 384 30.86 14.77 13.40
C GLU A 384 31.10 13.30 13.03
N ALA A 385 30.65 12.87 11.85
CA ALA A 385 31.20 11.69 11.19
C ALA A 385 30.81 11.62 9.70
N GLY A 386 31.81 11.59 8.83
CA GLY A 386 31.82 10.77 7.62
C GLY A 386 30.98 11.24 6.42
N SER A 387 31.63 12.00 5.54
CA SER A 387 31.47 11.98 4.06
C SER A 387 30.23 11.25 3.50
N SER A 388 29.22 12.02 3.09
CA SER A 388 28.59 11.85 1.78
C SER A 388 27.70 13.07 1.52
N VAL A 389 27.76 13.58 0.29
CA VAL A 389 27.10 14.82 -0.14
C VAL A 389 25.59 14.65 -0.02
N SER A 390 25.00 15.18 1.05
CA SER A 390 23.55 15.40 1.13
C SER A 390 23.21 16.67 0.35
N THR A 391 22.20 16.62 -0.52
CA THR A 391 21.72 17.80 -1.26
C THR A 391 21.05 18.86 -0.36
N CYS A 392 20.99 18.64 0.95
CA CYS A 392 20.55 19.62 1.94
C CYS A 392 21.44 19.46 3.17
N LEU A 393 22.18 20.51 3.52
CA LEU A 393 22.99 20.55 4.74
C LEU A 393 22.02 20.73 5.91
N ILE A 394 21.81 19.69 6.73
CA ILE A 394 21.05 19.84 7.98
C ILE A 394 21.99 20.47 9.02
N SER A 395 22.36 21.72 8.79
CA SER A 395 22.84 22.62 9.85
C SER A 395 21.73 23.54 10.32
N GLU A 396 20.50 23.30 9.86
CA GLU A 396 19.35 24.14 10.13
C GLU A 396 18.44 23.45 11.14
N GLU A 397 17.91 24.25 12.05
CA GLU A 397 17.06 23.83 13.14
C GLU A 397 15.69 23.31 12.64
N ILE A 398 15.14 22.29 13.30
CA ILE A 398 13.82 21.72 12.98
C ILE A 398 12.78 22.38 13.87
N TYR A 399 11.79 23.01 13.24
CA TYR A 399 10.75 23.78 13.91
C TYR A 399 9.44 23.00 14.13
N CYS A 400 9.23 21.88 13.44
CA CYS A 400 8.10 20.98 13.67
C CYS A 400 8.56 19.52 13.63
N ALA A 401 8.44 18.81 14.76
CA ALA A 401 8.71 17.38 14.81
C ALA A 401 7.44 16.56 14.55
N VAL A 402 7.51 15.70 13.53
CA VAL A 402 6.45 14.77 13.14
C VAL A 402 6.96 13.35 13.30
N PHE A 403 6.23 12.53 14.04
CA PHE A 403 6.56 11.15 14.26
C PHE A 403 5.70 10.21 13.42
N VAL A 404 6.33 9.44 12.54
CA VAL A 404 5.67 8.46 11.67
C VAL A 404 5.70 7.10 12.36
N TYR A 405 4.52 6.62 12.73
CA TYR A 405 4.31 5.37 13.43
C TYR A 405 3.57 4.37 12.54
N LYS A 406 4.12 3.16 12.42
CA LYS A 406 3.47 2.02 11.77
C LYS A 406 2.98 1.06 12.85
N HIS A 407 1.66 0.87 12.91
CA HIS A 407 1.03 -0.06 13.85
C HIS A 407 1.65 -1.46 13.75
N GLY A 408 1.83 -2.09 14.91
CA GLY A 408 2.35 -3.46 15.06
C GLY A 408 1.75 -4.09 16.32
N ASP A 409 2.48 -5.03 16.91
CA ASP A 409 2.00 -5.74 18.10
C ASP A 409 1.86 -4.85 19.36
N SER A 410 1.29 -5.44 20.42
CA SER A 410 1.06 -4.74 21.69
C SER A 410 2.36 -4.31 22.39
N GLN A 411 3.44 -5.09 22.24
CA GLN A 411 4.74 -4.77 22.85
C GLN A 411 5.35 -3.54 22.21
N LYS A 412 5.30 -3.47 20.88
CA LYS A 412 5.72 -2.31 20.10
C LYS A 412 4.92 -1.06 20.47
N LYS A 413 3.59 -1.18 20.63
CA LYS A 413 2.76 -0.06 21.08
C LYS A 413 3.19 0.44 22.47
N LYS A 414 3.45 -0.48 23.41
CA LYS A 414 3.90 -0.14 24.77
C LYS A 414 5.25 0.58 24.77
N ALA A 415 6.23 0.07 24.00
CA ALA A 415 7.53 0.72 23.86
C ALA A 415 7.42 2.11 23.22
N ALA A 416 6.53 2.27 22.23
CA ALA A 416 6.27 3.57 21.62
C ALA A 416 5.67 4.59 22.61
N VAL A 417 4.75 4.17 23.48
CA VAL A 417 4.19 5.02 24.52
C VAL A 417 5.28 5.52 25.48
N GLU A 418 6.16 4.64 25.95
CA GLU A 418 7.26 5.02 26.84
C GLU A 418 8.25 5.99 26.16
N PHE A 419 8.54 5.74 24.89
CA PHE A 419 9.35 6.65 24.09
C PHE A 419 8.70 8.03 23.95
N PHE A 420 7.41 8.07 23.60
CA PHE A 420 6.68 9.33 23.40
C PHE A 420 6.52 10.14 24.68
N ASP A 421 6.37 9.50 25.84
CA ASP A 421 6.35 10.19 27.13
C ASP A 421 7.62 11.02 27.34
N LYS A 422 8.80 10.40 27.19
CA LYS A 422 10.09 11.08 27.35
C LYS A 422 10.35 12.10 26.24
N PHE A 423 10.09 11.73 25.00
CA PHE A 423 10.37 12.58 23.84
C PHE A 423 9.47 13.82 23.83
N SER A 424 8.16 13.67 24.06
CA SER A 424 7.20 14.79 24.08
C SER A 424 7.49 15.78 25.20
N THR A 425 7.93 15.30 26.37
CA THR A 425 8.34 16.17 27.49
C THR A 425 9.56 17.01 27.12
N LYS A 426 10.61 16.39 26.55
CA LYS A 426 11.81 17.14 26.13
C LYS A 426 11.51 18.11 24.99
N LEU A 427 10.71 17.70 24.01
CA LEU A 427 10.33 18.56 22.89
C LEU A 427 9.50 19.76 23.39
N ARG A 428 8.49 19.53 24.22
CA ARG A 428 7.64 20.60 24.77
C ARG A 428 8.43 21.63 25.55
N ASN A 429 9.42 21.21 26.33
CA ASN A 429 10.29 22.12 27.07
C ASN A 429 11.20 22.94 26.16
N TYR A 430 11.61 22.37 25.02
CA TYR A 430 12.47 23.03 24.05
C TYR A 430 11.67 24.00 23.17
N SER A 431 10.67 23.49 22.46
CA SER A 431 9.98 24.18 21.38
C SER A 431 8.58 24.70 21.73
N GLY A 432 8.09 24.40 22.93
CA GLY A 432 6.77 24.85 23.43
C GLY A 432 5.58 24.02 22.93
N TYR A 433 5.79 22.95 22.17
CA TYR A 433 4.73 22.11 21.61
C TYR A 433 5.08 20.61 21.70
N GLN A 434 4.08 19.73 21.56
CA GLN A 434 4.26 18.28 21.55
C GLN A 434 4.35 17.75 20.10
N PRO A 435 5.00 16.61 19.84
CA PRO A 435 5.15 16.14 18.47
C PRO A 435 3.78 15.89 17.82
N MET A 436 3.71 16.02 16.49
CA MET A 436 2.57 15.49 15.74
C MET A 436 2.83 14.01 15.46
N ILE A 437 1.80 13.17 15.57
CA ILE A 437 1.94 11.73 15.26
C ILE A 437 1.16 11.40 13.99
N VAL A 438 1.81 10.71 13.07
CA VAL A 438 1.25 10.21 11.81
C VAL A 438 1.23 8.70 11.84
N ILE A 439 0.03 8.12 11.74
CA ILE A 439 -0.18 6.69 11.60
C ILE A 439 -0.29 6.35 10.11
N THR A 440 0.68 5.60 9.58
CA THR A 440 0.67 5.14 8.18
C THR A 440 -0.16 3.86 8.03
N HIS A 441 -0.52 3.53 6.77
CA HIS A 441 -1.35 2.35 6.46
C HIS A 441 -2.70 2.34 7.19
N ALA A 442 -3.30 3.51 7.40
CA ALA A 442 -4.54 3.63 8.18
C ALA A 442 -5.76 2.89 7.56
N ASN A 443 -5.70 2.49 6.29
CA ASN A 443 -6.75 1.71 5.63
C ASN A 443 -6.80 0.25 6.11
N SER A 444 -5.69 -0.32 6.60
CA SER A 444 -5.64 -1.67 7.16
C SER A 444 -6.01 -1.73 8.63
N LEU A 445 -6.36 -0.59 9.26
CA LEU A 445 -6.72 -0.51 10.67
C LEU A 445 -8.24 -0.41 10.84
N SER A 446 -8.79 -1.22 11.75
CA SER A 446 -10.19 -1.11 12.16
C SER A 446 -10.46 0.21 12.88
N THR A 447 -11.73 0.59 12.98
CA THR A 447 -12.16 1.80 13.71
C THR A 447 -11.78 1.71 15.18
N GLU A 448 -11.84 0.52 15.77
CA GLU A 448 -11.47 0.22 17.14
C GLU A 448 -9.99 0.47 17.38
N THR A 449 -9.13 -0.03 16.49
CA THR A 449 -7.67 0.16 16.57
C THR A 449 -7.30 1.64 16.41
N LYS A 450 -7.96 2.38 15.51
CA LYS A 450 -7.73 3.82 15.36
C LYS A 450 -8.06 4.59 16.64
N ARG A 451 -9.18 4.25 17.29
CA ARG A 451 -9.59 4.83 18.57
C ARG A 451 -8.62 4.48 19.69
N ASP A 452 -8.20 3.23 19.80
CA ASP A 452 -7.20 2.78 20.77
C ASP A 452 -5.86 3.52 20.61
N LEU A 453 -5.35 3.64 19.38
CA LEU A 453 -4.11 4.38 19.11
C LEU A 453 -4.25 5.87 19.43
N LYS A 454 -5.39 6.49 19.07
CA LYS A 454 -5.64 7.90 19.35
C LYS A 454 -5.68 8.15 20.86
N GLU A 455 -6.33 7.29 21.62
CA GLU A 455 -6.39 7.43 23.08
C GLU A 455 -5.02 7.15 23.73
N SER A 456 -4.31 6.13 23.25
CA SER A 456 -2.98 5.76 23.77
C SER A 456 -1.95 6.87 23.60
N PHE A 457 -2.05 7.67 22.53
CA PHE A 457 -1.06 8.71 22.21
C PHE A 457 -1.49 10.14 22.60
N LYS A 458 -2.77 10.34 22.95
CA LYS A 458 -3.38 11.65 23.21
C LYS A 458 -2.60 12.55 24.18
N SER A 459 -1.95 11.98 25.20
CA SER A 459 -1.21 12.74 26.22
C SER A 459 0.18 13.17 25.78
N TYR A 460 0.70 12.60 24.69
CA TYR A 460 2.10 12.75 24.27
C TYR A 460 2.25 13.44 22.92
N CYS A 461 1.15 13.83 22.29
CA CYS A 461 1.16 14.49 20.99
C CYS A 461 0.09 15.56 20.93
N ASP A 462 0.35 16.61 20.17
CA ASP A 462 -0.64 17.63 19.90
C ASP A 462 -1.81 17.08 19.06
N GLU A 463 -1.51 16.16 18.14
CA GLU A 463 -2.50 15.60 17.23
C GLU A 463 -2.05 14.26 16.64
N VAL A 464 -3.01 13.34 16.45
CA VAL A 464 -2.81 12.06 15.77
C VAL A 464 -3.52 12.09 14.41
N TRP A 465 -2.74 11.94 13.35
CA TRP A 465 -3.18 11.92 11.97
C TRP A 465 -3.16 10.50 11.41
N PHE A 466 -4.20 10.12 10.68
CA PHE A 466 -4.30 8.79 10.06
C PHE A 466 -4.22 8.94 8.55
N PHE A 467 -3.13 8.43 7.97
CA PHE A 467 -2.89 8.54 6.54
C PHE A 467 -2.87 7.20 5.84
N GLU A 468 -3.50 7.19 4.67
CA GLU A 468 -3.33 6.17 3.65
C GLU A 468 -2.45 6.77 2.55
N ASN A 469 -1.22 6.28 2.45
CA ASN A 469 -0.25 6.74 1.45
C ASN A 469 -0.79 6.53 0.02
N TYR A 470 -0.42 7.42 -0.91
CA TYR A 470 -0.83 7.27 -2.32
C TYR A 470 -0.19 6.02 -2.94
N THR A 471 -0.99 4.98 -3.20
CA THR A 471 -0.61 3.86 -4.06
C THR A 471 -0.80 4.24 -5.54
N LYS A 472 -0.30 3.43 -6.47
CA LYS A 472 -0.29 3.75 -7.92
C LYS A 472 -1.70 3.98 -8.53
N SER A 473 -2.81 3.77 -7.82
CA SER A 473 -4.15 3.68 -8.42
C SER A 473 -5.25 4.67 -7.95
N ILE A 474 -5.01 5.68 -7.09
CA ILE A 474 -6.14 6.52 -6.62
C ILE A 474 -5.76 8.01 -6.50
N ASN A 475 -6.37 8.84 -7.33
CA ASN A 475 -6.34 10.31 -7.22
C ASN A 475 -7.56 10.78 -6.42
N ASN A 476 -7.49 10.73 -5.08
CA ASN A 476 -8.60 11.14 -4.21
C ASN A 476 -8.44 12.60 -3.79
N LEU A 477 -9.36 13.46 -4.26
CA LEU A 477 -9.45 14.88 -3.91
C LEU A 477 -9.50 15.10 -2.39
N GLY A 478 -10.26 14.25 -1.67
CA GLY A 478 -10.35 14.28 -0.21
C GLY A 478 -9.02 13.97 0.48
N LYS A 479 -8.29 12.93 0.02
CA LYS A 479 -6.95 12.62 0.56
C LYS A 479 -6.00 13.80 0.41
N SER A 480 -6.02 14.44 -0.76
CA SER A 480 -5.17 15.61 -1.05
C SER A 480 -5.46 16.76 -0.09
N ILE A 481 -6.74 17.02 0.21
CA ILE A 481 -7.14 18.03 1.18
C ILE A 481 -6.60 17.70 2.57
N GLU A 482 -6.69 16.45 3.02
CA GLU A 482 -6.19 16.04 4.35
C GLU A 482 -4.66 16.19 4.49
N PHE A 483 -3.88 15.81 3.47
CA PHE A 483 -2.43 16.06 3.47
C PHE A 483 -2.08 17.54 3.53
N LEU A 484 -2.83 18.41 2.83
CA LEU A 484 -2.59 19.86 2.87
C LEU A 484 -3.02 20.47 4.21
N LYS A 485 -4.09 19.97 4.84
CA LYS A 485 -4.47 20.37 6.20
C LYS A 485 -3.39 20.02 7.21
N PHE A 486 -2.85 18.80 7.12
CA PHE A 486 -1.71 18.39 7.94
C PHE A 486 -0.52 19.31 7.73
N LEU A 487 -0.17 19.62 6.48
CA LEU A 487 0.96 20.53 6.20
C LEU A 487 0.71 21.92 6.80
N LYS A 488 -0.51 22.45 6.69
CA LYS A 488 -0.89 23.72 7.33
C LYS A 488 -0.74 23.67 8.85
N ALA A 489 -1.14 22.58 9.50
CA ALA A 489 -0.94 22.39 10.93
C ALA A 489 0.56 22.36 11.29
N SER A 490 1.39 21.65 10.52
CA SER A 490 2.85 21.63 10.72
C SER A 490 3.49 23.01 10.54
N LEU A 491 3.02 23.80 9.58
CA LEU A 491 3.48 25.19 9.40
C LEU A 491 3.14 26.04 10.61
N TYR A 492 1.89 26.00 11.09
CA TYR A 492 1.49 26.73 12.30
C TYR A 492 2.37 26.38 13.52
N ARG A 493 2.71 25.09 13.70
CA ARG A 493 3.63 24.66 14.77
C ARG A 493 5.03 25.22 14.57
N SER A 494 5.51 25.22 13.34
CA SER A 494 6.81 25.80 12.99
C SER A 494 6.87 27.29 13.35
N GLU A 495 5.82 28.06 13.08
CA GLU A 495 5.75 29.48 13.45
C GLU A 495 5.86 29.70 14.95
N VAL A 496 5.08 28.93 15.74
CA VAL A 496 5.14 29.01 17.21
C VAL A 496 6.53 28.69 17.72
N ALA A 497 7.19 27.68 17.15
CA ALA A 497 8.55 27.29 17.50
C ALA A 497 9.56 28.39 17.20
N ILE A 498 9.52 28.95 15.99
CA ILE A 498 10.42 30.04 15.55
C ILE A 498 10.31 31.23 16.49
N VAL A 499 9.08 31.68 16.79
CA VAL A 499 8.85 32.80 17.73
C VAL A 499 9.35 32.48 19.14
N THR A 500 9.19 31.23 19.59
CA THR A 500 9.63 30.81 20.93
C THR A 500 11.15 30.81 21.03
N HIS A 501 11.85 30.27 20.04
CA HIS A 501 13.31 30.24 20.01
C HIS A 501 13.90 31.64 19.88
N GLU A 502 13.30 32.52 19.08
CA GLU A 502 13.74 33.92 18.99
C GLU A 502 13.67 34.63 20.34
N ARG A 503 12.56 34.47 21.06
CA ARG A 503 12.39 35.03 22.42
C ARG A 503 13.41 34.46 23.40
N GLN A 504 13.74 33.18 23.30
CA GLN A 504 14.78 32.55 24.14
C GLN A 504 16.16 33.14 23.81
N ASN A 505 16.52 33.21 22.53
CA ASN A 505 17.79 33.76 22.06
C ASN A 505 17.96 35.26 22.38
N GLU A 506 16.87 36.04 22.41
CA GLU A 506 16.88 37.43 22.88
C GLU A 506 17.18 37.52 24.38
N ARG A 507 16.49 36.72 25.20
CA ARG A 507 16.72 36.67 26.65
C ARG A 507 18.14 36.24 27.00
N GLU A 508 18.68 35.25 26.29
CA GLU A 508 20.07 34.81 26.47
C GLU A 508 21.06 35.91 26.13
N ARG A 509 20.89 36.60 25.00
CA ARG A 509 21.72 37.76 24.62
C ARG A 509 21.62 38.91 25.62
N GLU A 510 20.45 39.19 26.17
CA GLU A 510 20.30 40.19 27.24
C GLU A 510 21.03 39.79 28.52
N ILE A 511 20.97 38.51 28.91
CA ILE A 511 21.69 37.98 30.07
C ILE A 511 23.20 38.06 29.84
N GLU A 512 23.68 37.67 28.66
CA GLU A 512 25.10 37.77 28.30
C GLU A 512 25.58 39.22 28.21
N ALA A 513 24.77 40.12 27.64
CA ALA A 513 25.08 41.55 27.61
C ALA A 513 25.17 42.13 29.04
N LYS A 514 24.26 41.72 29.94
CA LYS A 514 24.33 42.09 31.36
C LYS A 514 25.58 41.51 32.04
N LYS A 515 25.94 40.25 31.78
CA LYS A 515 27.17 39.62 32.29
C LYS A 515 28.43 40.32 31.79
N GLY A 516 28.49 40.65 30.50
CA GLY A 516 29.60 41.37 29.88
C GLY A 516 29.71 42.84 30.34
N PHE A 517 28.57 43.49 30.59
CA PHE A 517 28.52 44.82 31.19
C PHE A 517 29.04 44.79 32.64
N PHE A 518 28.61 43.81 33.44
CA PHE A 518 29.14 43.57 34.78
C PHE A 518 30.64 43.28 34.77
N ALA A 519 31.14 42.47 33.84
CA ALA A 519 32.57 42.18 33.70
C ALA A 519 33.40 43.44 33.36
N ARG A 520 32.91 44.34 32.50
CA ARG A 520 33.59 45.61 32.18
C ARG A 520 33.55 46.64 33.31
N TRP A 521 32.51 46.64 34.14
CA TRP A 521 32.36 47.62 35.23
C TRP A 521 33.17 47.24 36.48
N PHE A 522 33.42 45.94 36.69
CA PHE A 522 34.17 45.43 37.85
C PHE A 522 35.64 45.06 37.54
N GLY A 523 36.17 45.42 36.37
CA GLY A 523 37.60 45.42 36.06
C GLY A 523 38.28 44.06 36.20
N TRP A 524 38.10 43.20 35.19
CA TRP A 524 39.04 42.14 34.82
C TRP A 524 39.47 42.32 33.38
#